data_AF-A0AAE9F2I3-F1
#
_entry.id   AF-A0AAE9F2I3-F1
#
_cell.length_a   1.000
_cell.length_b   1.000
_cell.length_c   1.000
_cell.angle_alpha   90.00
_cell.angle_beta   90.00
_cell.angle_gamma   90.00
#
_symmetry.space_group_name_H-M   'P 1'
#
loop_
_entity.id
_entity.type
_entity.pdbx_description
1 polymer ?
#
loop_
_entity_poly.entity_id
_entity_poly.type
_entity_poly.pdbx_seq_one_letter_code
_entity_poly.pdbx_strand_id
1 'polypeptide(L)'
;MWSLSFALLISCISLTAQQDPTEIPKCETCNELAQKIPNAIQELHKIKLEPNDPRVAKMIKMCTDMQGCDSCGIPQQTKDTVETTCNLLDMVNKEGFTACASKLSKENPDVSGYECLEGLDFYDKSPASSCVRATTKKECVKKIMEDKCGKDALVDYDKIIDRVVKLLDCK
;
A
#
# COMPACT_ATOMS: atom_id res chain seq x y z
N MET A 1 -15.98 50.15 52.79
CA MET A 1 -15.64 50.78 51.50
C MET A 1 -14.22 50.34 51.16
N TRP A 2 -14.10 49.27 50.36
CA TRP A 2 -13.51 49.29 48.98
C TRP A 2 -11.98 49.51 49.02
N SER A 3 -11.13 48.67 48.44
CA SER A 3 -11.24 48.05 47.11
C SER A 3 -10.42 46.76 46.99
N LEU A 4 -11.00 45.76 46.32
CA LEU A 4 -10.30 44.68 45.63
C LEU A 4 -9.57 45.25 44.40
N SER A 5 -8.45 44.66 43.97
CA SER A 5 -8.33 44.02 42.64
C SER A 5 -6.91 43.92 42.07
N PHE A 6 -6.51 42.66 41.88
CA PHE A 6 -5.83 42.08 40.72
C PHE A 6 -4.48 42.65 40.26
N ALA A 7 -3.42 42.08 40.84
CA ALA A 7 -2.15 41.89 40.13
C ALA A 7 -2.35 40.86 39.00
N LEU A 8 -2.52 41.34 37.76
CA LEU A 8 -2.45 40.52 36.54
C LEU A 8 -0.97 40.29 36.21
N LEU A 9 -0.38 39.25 36.83
CA LEU A 9 0.83 38.63 36.32
C LEU A 9 0.46 37.85 35.07
N ILE A 10 0.71 38.46 33.91
CA ILE A 10 0.75 37.79 32.62
C ILE A 10 1.95 36.84 32.66
N SER A 11 1.72 35.62 33.14
CA SER A 11 2.64 34.51 32.90
C SER A 11 2.32 33.93 31.54
N CYS A 12 3.08 34.37 30.53
CA CYS A 12 3.30 33.60 29.31
C CYS A 12 3.96 32.27 29.69
N ILE A 13 3.16 31.28 30.07
CA ILE A 13 3.63 29.90 30.05
C ILE A 13 3.22 29.39 28.68
N SER A 14 4.21 29.41 27.79
CA SER A 14 4.19 28.69 26.52
C SER A 14 3.61 27.30 26.77
N LEU A 15 2.55 26.97 26.04
CA LEU A 15 2.00 25.62 25.94
C LEU A 15 3.10 24.75 25.30
N THR A 16 4.07 24.32 26.10
CA THR A 16 4.94 23.22 25.72
C THR A 16 4.08 21.99 25.93
N ALA A 17 3.57 21.46 24.82
CA ALA A 17 3.09 20.09 24.78
C ALA A 17 4.23 19.23 25.37
N GLN A 18 4.03 18.69 26.57
CA GLN A 18 4.95 17.70 27.12
C GLN A 18 4.83 16.47 26.22
N GLN A 19 5.75 16.35 25.25
CA GLN A 19 5.97 15.08 24.57
C GLN A 19 6.47 14.09 25.61
N ASP A 20 5.81 12.93 25.65
CA ASP A 20 6.20 11.83 26.51
C ASP A 20 7.66 11.45 26.18
N PRO A 21 8.54 11.23 27.16
CA PRO A 21 9.95 10.88 26.91
C PRO A 21 10.12 9.63 26.02
N THR A 22 9.08 8.81 25.85
CA THR A 22 9.07 7.67 24.93
C THR A 22 8.63 7.98 23.49
N GLU A 23 8.04 9.14 23.22
CA GLU A 23 7.57 9.53 21.86
C GLU A 23 8.70 10.06 20.96
N ILE A 24 9.66 10.79 21.51
CA ILE A 24 10.76 11.42 20.75
C ILE A 24 11.66 10.37 20.04
N PRO A 25 12.09 9.26 20.69
CA PRO A 25 12.90 8.21 20.04
C PRO A 25 12.16 7.44 18.95
N LYS A 26 10.84 7.27 19.11
CA LYS A 26 9.99 6.62 18.11
C LYS A 26 9.88 7.49 16.86
N CYS A 27 9.73 8.80 17.03
CA CYS A 27 9.61 9.72 15.90
C CYS A 27 10.94 9.98 15.16
N GLU A 28 12.09 9.88 15.84
CA GLU A 28 13.39 9.88 15.17
C GLU A 28 13.52 8.67 14.23
N THR A 29 13.16 7.47 14.72
CA THR A 29 13.12 6.24 13.90
C THR A 29 12.16 6.38 12.71
N CYS A 30 11.02 7.02 12.92
CA CYS A 30 10.04 7.29 11.86
C CYS A 30 10.57 8.23 10.76
N ASN A 31 11.32 9.26 11.13
CA ASN A 31 11.97 10.15 10.17
C ASN A 31 13.04 9.41 9.34
N GLU A 32 13.79 8.51 9.96
CA GLU A 32 14.73 7.67 9.20
C GLU A 32 14.01 6.73 8.22
N LEU A 33 12.92 6.10 8.64
CA LEU A 33 12.11 5.24 7.77
C LEU A 33 11.54 6.02 6.58
N ALA A 34 11.04 7.24 6.82
CA ALA A 34 10.53 8.14 5.80
C ALA A 34 11.58 8.48 4.72
N GLN A 35 12.86 8.50 5.07
CA GLN A 35 13.98 8.72 4.12
C GLN A 35 14.45 7.42 3.45
N LYS A 36 14.48 6.31 4.19
CA LYS A 36 14.98 5.02 3.71
C LYS A 36 14.04 4.36 2.70
N ILE A 37 12.73 4.50 2.87
CA ILE A 37 11.73 3.88 2.00
C ILE A 37 11.83 4.40 0.54
N PRO A 38 11.85 5.73 0.26
CA PRO A 38 12.08 6.28 -1.08
C PRO A 38 13.31 5.72 -1.81
N ASN A 39 14.45 5.62 -1.10
CA ASN A 39 15.68 5.11 -1.69
C ASN A 39 15.59 3.60 -1.98
N ALA A 40 15.02 2.84 -1.05
CA ALA A 40 14.80 1.41 -1.26
C ALA A 40 13.87 1.14 -2.46
N ILE A 41 12.86 1.99 -2.69
CA ILE A 41 11.99 1.93 -3.88
C ILE A 41 12.77 2.16 -5.17
N GLN A 42 13.59 3.21 -5.22
CA GLN A 42 14.40 3.48 -6.41
C GLN A 42 15.32 2.32 -6.77
N GLU A 43 15.88 1.64 -5.75
CA GLU A 43 16.71 0.46 -5.98
C GLU A 43 15.89 -0.73 -6.49
N LEU A 44 14.65 -0.90 -6.04
CA LEU A 44 13.78 -1.94 -6.57
C LEU A 44 13.35 -1.71 -8.02
N HIS A 45 13.12 -0.46 -8.45
CA HIS A 45 12.79 -0.16 -9.84
C HIS A 45 13.91 -0.53 -10.83
N LYS A 46 15.16 -0.62 -10.35
CA LYS A 46 16.32 -0.97 -11.18
C LYS A 46 16.52 -2.49 -11.29
N ILE A 47 15.76 -3.28 -10.56
CA ILE A 47 16.01 -4.71 -10.38
C ILE A 47 14.75 -5.49 -10.69
N LYS A 48 14.88 -6.59 -11.43
CA LYS A 48 13.78 -7.53 -11.60
C LYS A 48 13.51 -8.22 -10.26
N LEU A 49 12.38 -7.91 -9.65
CA LEU A 49 11.90 -8.59 -8.45
C LEU A 49 11.35 -9.96 -8.84
N GLU A 50 11.88 -11.00 -8.20
CA GLU A 50 11.35 -12.34 -8.28
C GLU A 50 10.45 -12.62 -7.06
N PRO A 51 9.50 -13.57 -7.15
CA PRO A 51 8.79 -14.06 -5.97
C PRO A 51 9.78 -14.49 -4.87
N ASN A 52 9.46 -14.18 -3.61
CA ASN A 52 10.26 -14.53 -2.42
C ASN A 52 11.63 -13.86 -2.28
N ASP A 53 11.85 -12.74 -2.99
CA ASP A 53 13.07 -11.97 -2.82
C ASP A 53 13.19 -11.42 -1.37
N PRO A 54 14.28 -11.72 -0.63
CA PRO A 54 14.44 -11.30 0.76
C PRO A 54 14.46 -9.77 0.94
N ARG A 55 14.74 -9.02 -0.14
CA ARG A 55 14.67 -7.55 -0.13
C ARG A 55 13.25 -7.05 0.02
N VAL A 56 12.26 -7.77 -0.54
CA VAL A 56 10.83 -7.46 -0.40
C VAL A 56 10.40 -7.64 1.06
N ALA A 57 10.81 -8.73 1.71
CA ALA A 57 10.50 -8.96 3.13
C ALA A 57 11.07 -7.86 4.04
N LYS A 58 12.33 -7.43 3.80
CA LYS A 58 12.94 -6.31 4.54
C LYS A 58 12.15 -5.02 4.39
N MET A 59 11.65 -4.72 3.19
CA MET A 59 10.88 -3.50 2.96
C MET A 59 9.45 -3.59 3.49
N ILE A 60 8.81 -4.76 3.46
CA ILE A 60 7.52 -4.97 4.13
C ILE A 60 7.64 -4.71 5.63
N LYS A 61 8.75 -5.12 6.25
CA LYS A 61 9.00 -4.78 7.66
C LYS A 61 9.08 -3.26 7.86
N MET A 62 9.83 -2.55 7.02
CA MET A 62 9.92 -1.08 7.10
C MET A 62 8.56 -0.40 6.91
N CYS A 63 7.71 -0.97 6.05
CA CYS A 63 6.34 -0.54 5.83
C CYS A 63 5.46 -0.70 7.08
N THR A 64 5.53 -1.85 7.75
CA THR A 64 4.84 -2.09 9.02
C THR A 64 5.34 -1.14 10.12
N ASP A 65 6.66 -0.92 10.19
CA ASP A 65 7.25 -0.02 11.18
C ASP A 65 6.77 1.44 10.97
N MET A 66 6.54 1.87 9.72
CA MET A 66 6.03 3.21 9.39
C MET A 66 4.55 3.43 9.80
N GLN A 67 3.72 2.39 9.84
CA GLN A 67 2.32 2.52 10.28
C GLN A 67 2.21 3.01 11.74
N GLY A 68 3.27 2.83 12.54
CA GLY A 68 3.33 3.33 13.91
C GLY A 68 3.66 4.83 14.03
N CYS A 69 3.88 5.54 12.92
CA CYS A 69 4.47 6.89 12.89
C CYS A 69 3.45 8.03 12.75
N ASP A 70 2.16 7.75 12.91
CA ASP A 70 1.12 8.73 12.61
C ASP A 70 1.19 10.03 13.40
N SER A 71 1.65 9.96 14.65
CA SER A 71 1.82 11.10 15.55
C SER A 71 3.08 11.94 15.31
N CYS A 72 3.99 11.51 14.43
CA CYS A 72 5.34 12.08 14.31
C CYS A 72 5.47 13.31 13.38
N GLY A 73 4.36 13.97 13.03
CA GLY A 73 4.38 15.18 12.20
C GLY A 73 4.91 14.97 10.77
N ILE A 74 4.95 13.73 10.29
CA ILE A 74 5.43 13.39 8.94
C ILE A 74 4.50 14.00 7.89
N PRO A 75 5.03 14.67 6.85
CA PRO A 75 4.22 15.25 5.80
C PRO A 75 3.30 14.23 5.14
N GLN A 76 2.05 14.61 4.88
CA GLN A 76 1.05 13.70 4.30
C GLN A 76 1.52 13.12 2.96
N GLN A 77 2.13 13.93 2.09
CA GLN A 77 2.71 13.47 0.82
C GLN A 77 3.71 12.31 1.00
N THR A 78 4.54 12.36 2.06
CA THR A 78 5.48 11.30 2.39
C THR A 78 4.75 10.06 2.86
N LYS A 79 3.71 10.22 3.70
CA LYS A 79 2.85 9.11 4.13
C LYS A 79 2.19 8.42 2.94
N ASP A 80 1.61 9.19 2.00
CA ASP A 80 0.93 8.66 0.81
C ASP A 80 1.90 7.89 -0.10
N THR A 81 3.12 8.42 -0.28
CA THR A 81 4.18 7.76 -1.08
C THR A 81 4.61 6.44 -0.45
N VAL A 82 4.77 6.42 0.88
CA VAL A 82 5.12 5.22 1.62
C VAL A 82 3.97 4.21 1.56
N GLU A 83 2.73 4.62 1.82
CA GLU A 83 1.57 3.73 1.76
C GLU A 83 1.42 3.07 0.38
N THR A 84 1.51 3.85 -0.70
CA THR A 84 1.43 3.36 -2.08
C THR A 84 2.48 2.28 -2.34
N THR A 85 3.71 2.53 -1.89
CA THR A 85 4.82 1.58 -2.03
C THR A 85 4.57 0.31 -1.24
N CYS A 86 4.16 0.46 0.02
CA CYS A 86 3.94 -0.65 0.91
C CYS A 86 2.83 -1.57 0.40
N ASN A 87 1.80 -0.99 -0.21
CA ASN A 87 0.76 -1.74 -0.90
C ASN A 87 1.31 -2.52 -2.10
N LEU A 88 2.18 -1.93 -2.91
CA LEU A 88 2.81 -2.61 -4.05
C LEU A 88 3.69 -3.80 -3.59
N LEU A 89 4.51 -3.60 -2.56
CA LEU A 89 5.38 -4.64 -2.02
C LEU A 89 4.60 -5.78 -1.38
N ASP A 90 3.55 -5.46 -0.62
CA ASP A 90 2.69 -6.49 -0.03
C ASP A 90 2.04 -7.31 -1.15
N MET A 91 1.56 -6.69 -2.23
CA MET A 91 1.03 -7.42 -3.39
C MET A 91 2.07 -8.35 -4.02
N VAL A 92 3.29 -7.86 -4.30
CA VAL A 92 4.37 -8.69 -4.87
C VAL A 92 4.70 -9.90 -3.97
N ASN A 93 4.65 -9.72 -2.65
CA ASN A 93 4.91 -10.78 -1.68
C ASN A 93 3.77 -11.80 -1.55
N LYS A 94 2.57 -11.51 -2.05
CA LYS A 94 1.46 -12.49 -2.08
C LYS A 94 1.69 -13.47 -3.22
N GLU A 95 2.47 -14.51 -2.93
CA GLU A 95 2.91 -15.51 -3.89
C GLU A 95 1.76 -16.07 -4.74
N GLY A 96 0.64 -16.46 -4.14
CA GLY A 96 -0.48 -17.08 -4.85
C GLY A 96 -1.07 -16.18 -5.94
N PHE A 97 -1.42 -14.94 -5.59
CA PHE A 97 -1.98 -13.98 -6.54
C PHE A 97 -0.97 -13.62 -7.63
N THR A 98 0.25 -13.24 -7.24
CA THR A 98 1.26 -12.72 -8.16
C THR A 98 1.81 -13.82 -9.08
N ALA A 99 2.00 -15.04 -8.57
CA ALA A 99 2.35 -16.19 -9.38
C ALA A 99 1.24 -16.53 -10.38
N CYS A 100 -0.04 -16.48 -9.96
CA CYS A 100 -1.15 -16.71 -10.87
C CYS A 100 -1.24 -15.64 -11.97
N ALA A 101 -1.15 -14.35 -11.61
CA ALA A 101 -1.14 -13.26 -12.59
C ALA A 101 0.00 -13.40 -13.59
N SER A 102 1.20 -13.79 -13.11
CA SER A 102 2.35 -14.09 -13.97
C SER A 102 2.10 -15.28 -14.90
N LYS A 103 1.54 -16.38 -14.37
CA LYS A 103 1.18 -17.57 -15.13
C LYS A 103 0.18 -17.23 -16.23
N LEU A 104 -0.92 -16.55 -15.91
CA LEU A 104 -1.94 -16.14 -16.87
C LEU A 104 -1.35 -15.27 -17.98
N SER A 105 -0.52 -14.27 -17.62
CA SER A 105 0.13 -13.41 -18.62
C SER A 105 1.12 -14.15 -19.51
N LYS A 106 1.78 -15.19 -19.02
CA LYS A 106 2.81 -15.94 -19.76
C LYS A 106 2.21 -17.03 -20.64
N GLU A 107 1.29 -17.81 -20.08
CA GLU A 107 0.67 -18.95 -20.77
C GLU A 107 -0.48 -18.52 -21.67
N ASN A 108 -1.06 -17.34 -21.42
CA ASN A 108 -2.18 -16.79 -22.18
C ASN A 108 -3.27 -17.84 -22.44
N PRO A 109 -3.78 -18.52 -21.39
CA PRO A 109 -4.75 -19.58 -21.57
C PRO A 109 -6.04 -19.05 -22.20
N ASP A 110 -6.76 -19.91 -22.92
CA ASP A 110 -8.07 -19.52 -23.43
C ASP A 110 -9.04 -19.21 -22.27
N VAL A 111 -9.62 -18.01 -22.35
CA VAL A 111 -10.63 -17.48 -21.43
C VAL A 111 -11.93 -17.10 -22.16
N SER A 112 -12.08 -17.46 -23.44
CA SER A 112 -13.28 -17.18 -24.24
C SER A 112 -14.54 -17.83 -23.66
N GLY A 113 -14.40 -18.95 -22.94
CA GLY A 113 -15.50 -19.63 -22.24
C GLY A 113 -16.04 -18.89 -21.00
N TYR A 114 -15.42 -17.80 -20.57
CA TYR A 114 -15.89 -17.00 -19.44
C TYR A 114 -16.83 -15.89 -19.92
N GLU A 115 -18.12 -16.22 -20.06
CA GLU A 115 -19.15 -15.29 -20.55
C GLU A 115 -19.21 -13.97 -19.76
N CYS A 116 -18.86 -13.99 -18.47
CA CYS A 116 -18.81 -12.79 -17.62
C CYS A 116 -17.81 -11.73 -18.09
N LEU A 117 -16.83 -12.08 -18.96
CA LEU A 117 -15.92 -11.11 -19.57
C LEU A 117 -16.65 -10.20 -20.58
N GLU A 118 -17.77 -10.63 -21.16
CA GLU A 118 -18.58 -9.83 -22.10
C GLU A 118 -17.74 -9.22 -23.25
N GLY A 119 -16.80 -10.00 -23.79
CA GLY A 119 -15.92 -9.57 -24.88
C GLY A 119 -14.74 -8.67 -24.45
N LEU A 120 -14.54 -8.45 -23.14
CA LEU A 120 -13.34 -7.80 -22.62
C LEU A 120 -12.09 -8.61 -23.00
N ASP A 121 -11.09 -7.95 -23.58
CA ASP A 121 -9.76 -8.52 -23.71
C ASP A 121 -9.10 -8.63 -22.32
N PHE A 122 -9.11 -9.84 -21.77
CA PHE A 122 -8.54 -10.14 -20.46
C PHE A 122 -7.03 -9.82 -20.40
N TYR A 123 -6.33 -9.86 -21.53
CA TYR A 123 -4.87 -9.71 -21.60
C TYR A 123 -4.41 -8.32 -22.02
N ASP A 124 -5.33 -7.40 -22.32
CA ASP A 124 -5.00 -6.00 -22.59
C ASP A 124 -4.34 -5.36 -21.35
N LYS A 125 -3.14 -4.82 -21.53
CA LYS A 125 -2.32 -4.21 -20.48
C LYS A 125 -2.62 -2.73 -20.24
N SER A 126 -3.59 -2.15 -20.95
CA SER A 126 -3.98 -0.76 -20.74
C SER A 126 -4.49 -0.53 -19.30
N PRO A 127 -4.24 0.66 -18.72
CA PRO A 127 -4.79 1.01 -17.41
C PRO A 127 -6.33 0.92 -17.38
N ALA A 128 -7.00 1.32 -18.46
CA ALA A 128 -8.45 1.26 -18.58
C ALA A 128 -8.98 -0.18 -18.48
N SER A 129 -8.42 -1.12 -19.24
CA SER A 129 -8.81 -2.54 -19.17
C SER A 129 -8.46 -3.16 -17.81
N SER A 130 -7.35 -2.75 -17.21
CA SER A 130 -6.97 -3.15 -15.85
C SER A 130 -7.99 -2.66 -14.80
N CYS A 131 -8.48 -1.43 -14.94
CA CYS A 131 -9.54 -0.92 -14.08
C CYS A 131 -10.84 -1.70 -14.26
N VAL A 132 -11.29 -1.95 -15.50
CA VAL A 132 -12.50 -2.75 -15.75
C VAL A 132 -12.38 -4.16 -15.14
N ARG A 133 -11.21 -4.79 -15.23
CA ARG A 133 -10.92 -6.08 -14.57
C ARG A 133 -11.00 -5.98 -13.04
N ALA A 134 -10.44 -4.93 -12.46
CA ALA A 134 -10.39 -4.74 -11.00
C ALA A 134 -11.72 -4.25 -10.40
N THR A 135 -12.59 -3.59 -11.17
CA THR A 135 -13.86 -3.05 -10.67
C THR A 135 -15.04 -3.88 -11.16
N THR A 136 -15.46 -3.69 -12.41
CA THR A 136 -16.68 -4.27 -12.97
C THR A 136 -16.60 -5.77 -13.17
N LYS A 137 -15.42 -6.30 -13.50
CA LYS A 137 -15.22 -7.72 -13.79
C LYS A 137 -14.47 -8.48 -12.68
N LYS A 138 -14.37 -7.90 -11.48
CA LYS A 138 -13.57 -8.47 -10.39
C LYS A 138 -13.96 -9.92 -10.03
N GLU A 139 -15.24 -10.26 -10.05
CA GLU A 139 -15.70 -11.63 -9.75
C GLU A 139 -15.38 -12.60 -10.90
N CYS A 140 -15.40 -12.11 -12.14
CA CYS A 140 -15.00 -12.89 -13.30
C CYS A 140 -13.49 -13.21 -13.25
N VAL A 141 -12.68 -12.21 -12.92
CA VAL A 141 -11.24 -12.37 -12.72
C VAL A 141 -10.96 -13.34 -11.56
N LYS A 142 -11.69 -13.24 -10.45
CA LYS A 142 -11.59 -14.15 -9.29
C LYS A 142 -11.83 -15.60 -9.71
N LYS A 143 -12.89 -15.84 -10.48
CA LYS A 143 -13.21 -17.17 -11.03
C LYS A 143 -12.11 -17.70 -11.96
N ILE A 144 -11.61 -16.86 -12.87
CA ILE A 144 -10.51 -17.25 -13.78
C ILE A 144 -9.25 -17.64 -12.98
N MET A 145 -8.90 -16.87 -11.95
CA MET A 145 -7.76 -17.19 -11.08
C MET A 145 -7.96 -18.50 -10.33
N GLU A 146 -9.16 -18.74 -9.78
CA GLU A 146 -9.48 -20.01 -9.11
C GLU A 146 -9.36 -21.20 -10.06
N ASP A 147 -9.96 -21.12 -11.25
CA ASP A 147 -10.00 -22.22 -12.21
C ASP A 147 -8.61 -22.53 -12.80
N LYS A 148 -7.78 -21.51 -13.05
CA LYS A 148 -6.48 -21.67 -13.73
C LYS A 148 -5.31 -21.88 -12.77
N CYS A 149 -5.45 -21.47 -11.50
CA CYS A 149 -4.37 -21.48 -10.53
C CYS A 149 -4.72 -22.12 -9.18
N GLY A 150 -6.00 -22.36 -8.89
CA GLY A 150 -6.47 -22.90 -7.62
C GLY A 150 -6.75 -21.84 -6.56
N LYS A 151 -7.27 -22.29 -5.41
CA LYS A 151 -7.75 -21.41 -4.32
C LYS A 151 -6.66 -20.58 -3.65
N ASP A 152 -5.41 -21.04 -3.67
CA ASP A 152 -4.28 -20.32 -3.10
C ASP A 152 -4.04 -18.97 -3.83
N ALA A 153 -4.46 -18.87 -5.09
CA ALA A 153 -4.41 -17.61 -5.84
C ALA A 153 -5.40 -16.55 -5.32
N LEU A 154 -6.37 -16.95 -4.50
CA LEU A 154 -7.42 -16.07 -3.99
C LEU A 154 -7.16 -15.54 -2.58
N VAL A 155 -6.05 -15.93 -1.94
CA VAL A 155 -5.69 -15.43 -0.61
C VAL A 155 -5.53 -13.91 -0.67
N ASP A 156 -6.29 -13.20 0.16
CA ASP A 156 -6.39 -11.74 0.19
C ASP A 156 -6.82 -11.08 -1.14
N TYR A 157 -7.49 -11.81 -2.03
CA TYR A 157 -7.86 -11.33 -3.36
C TYR A 157 -8.57 -9.96 -3.34
N ASP A 158 -9.63 -9.81 -2.54
CA ASP A 158 -10.41 -8.58 -2.50
C ASP A 158 -9.56 -7.39 -2.01
N LYS A 159 -8.68 -7.62 -1.02
CA LYS A 159 -7.75 -6.61 -0.51
C LYS A 159 -6.70 -6.21 -1.56
N ILE A 160 -6.23 -7.17 -2.35
CA ILE A 160 -5.28 -6.92 -3.45
C ILE A 160 -5.96 -6.11 -4.56
N ILE A 161 -7.18 -6.48 -4.94
CA ILE A 161 -7.97 -5.75 -5.94
C ILE A 161 -8.23 -4.32 -5.50
N ASP A 162 -8.63 -4.08 -4.25
CA ASP A 162 -8.83 -2.72 -3.72
C ASP A 162 -7.57 -1.85 -3.83
N ARG A 163 -6.38 -2.45 -3.64
CA ARG A 163 -5.10 -1.75 -3.83
C ARG A 163 -4.81 -1.46 -5.30
N VAL A 164 -5.13 -2.39 -6.20
CA VAL A 164 -5.01 -2.16 -7.65
C VAL A 164 -5.90 -0.99 -8.07
N VAL A 165 -7.16 -0.96 -7.62
CA VAL A 165 -8.10 0.14 -7.89
C VAL A 165 -7.52 1.49 -7.44
N LYS A 166 -6.98 1.55 -6.22
CA LYS A 166 -6.33 2.76 -5.69
C LYS A 166 -5.07 3.16 -6.46
N LEU A 167 -4.20 2.19 -6.75
CA LEU A 167 -2.91 2.42 -7.43
C LEU A 167 -3.10 2.95 -8.85
N LEU A 168 -4.13 2.46 -9.55
CA LEU A 168 -4.43 2.84 -10.92
C LEU A 168 -5.35 4.07 -11.02
N ASP A 169 -5.78 4.64 -9.89
CA ASP A 169 -6.79 5.72 -9.84
C ASP A 169 -8.04 5.39 -10.68
N CYS A 170 -8.54 4.16 -10.50
CA CYS A 170 -9.74 3.71 -11.20
C CYS A 170 -10.96 4.49 -10.70
N LYS A 171 -11.63 5.18 -11.63
CA LYS A 171 -12.82 6.01 -11.36
C LYS A 171 -14.11 5.22 -11.41
#